data_AF-A0A9E2K2L8-F1
#
_entry.id   AF-A0A9E2K2L8-F1
#
_cell.length_a   1.000
_cell.length_b   1.000
_cell.length_c   1.000
_cell.angle_alpha   90.00
_cell.angle_beta   90.00
_cell.angle_gamma   90.00
#
_symmetry.space_group_name_H-M   'P 1'
#
loop_
_entity.id
_entity.type
_entity.pdbx_description
1 polymer ?
#
loop_
_entity_poly.entity_id
_entity_poly.type
_entity_poly.pdbx_seq_one_letter_code
_entity_poly.pdbx_strand_id
1 'polypeptide(L)' 'MSRPTDLIQHSYRPPDEFEAPQPGVFKASTIFFPNTAAMAQRQWIDKTGYTYGLHGTPTT' A
#
# COMPACT_ATOMS: atom_id res chain seq x y z
N MET A 1 10.91 22.16 -6.97
CA MET A 1 12.13 21.32 -7.00
C MET A 1 12.49 21.08 -8.46
N SER A 2 13.74 20.74 -8.77
CA SER A 2 14.13 20.45 -10.16
C SER A 2 13.58 19.07 -10.55
N ARG A 3 13.15 18.89 -11.80
CA ARG A 3 12.57 17.62 -12.29
C ARG A 3 13.36 16.35 -11.92
N PRO A 4 14.71 16.33 -11.90
CA PRO A 4 15.47 15.17 -11.46
C PRO A 4 15.32 14.87 -9.96
N THR A 5 15.15 15.89 -9.13
CA THR A 5 14.94 15.72 -7.68
C THR A 5 13.59 15.03 -7.41
N ASP A 6 12.55 15.44 -8.14
CA ASP A 6 11.18 14.90 -7.97
C ASP A 6 11.09 13.42 -8.36
N LEU A 7 11.99 12.93 -9.22
CA LEU A 7 12.03 11.51 -9.63
C LEU A 7 12.58 10.58 -8.53
N ILE A 8 13.38 11.10 -7.60
CA ILE A 8 14.10 10.29 -6.61
C ILE A 8 13.57 10.55 -5.20
N GLN A 9 13.07 11.76 -4.93
CA GLN A 9 12.52 12.15 -3.63
C GLN A 9 11.01 11.90 -3.59
N HIS A 10 10.63 10.67 -3.27
CA HIS A 10 9.22 10.32 -3.07
C HIS A 10 8.69 10.92 -1.76
N SER A 11 7.46 11.43 -1.75
CA SER A 11 6.82 12.05 -0.56
C SER A 11 6.47 11.09 0.58
N TYR A 12 6.77 9.80 0.44
CA TYR A 12 6.42 8.79 1.42
C TYR A 12 7.38 8.90 2.61
N ARG A 13 6.82 8.87 3.81
CA ARG A 13 7.60 8.82 5.05
C ARG A 13 7.23 7.55 5.80
N PRO A 14 8.21 6.67 6.09
CA PRO A 14 7.96 5.55 6.98
C PRO A 14 7.79 6.04 8.43
N PRO A 15 7.30 5.18 9.34
CA PRO A 15 7.29 5.48 10.77
C PRO A 15 8.69 5.85 11.30
N ASP A 16 8.74 6.71 12.31
CA ASP A 16 10.00 7.27 12.84
C ASP A 16 10.99 6.20 13.31
N GLU A 17 10.49 5.07 13.84
CA GLU A 17 11.33 3.93 14.23
C GLU A 17 11.85 3.05 13.07
N PHE A 18 11.48 3.31 11.82
CA PHE A 18 11.90 2.51 10.66
C PHE A 18 12.21 3.38 9.43
N GLU A 19 13.34 4.09 9.46
CA GLU A 19 13.79 4.92 8.33
C GLU A 19 14.55 4.09 7.27
N ALA A 20 14.10 4.15 6.02
CA ALA A 20 14.78 3.54 4.88
C ALA A 20 14.63 4.41 3.61
N PRO A 21 15.66 4.52 2.76
CA PRO A 21 15.57 5.26 1.50
C PRO A 21 14.54 4.68 0.52
N GLN A 22 14.28 3.37 0.60
CA GLN A 22 13.29 2.67 -0.24
C GLN A 22 12.06 2.32 0.60
N PRO A 23 10.84 2.46 0.06
CA PRO A 23 9.62 2.01 0.73
C PRO A 23 9.59 0.47 0.86
N GLY A 24 8.79 -0.02 1.80
CA GLY A 24 8.60 -1.46 1.99
C GLY A 24 7.98 -2.16 0.78
N VAL A 25 8.38 -3.42 0.55
CA VAL A 25 7.80 -4.28 -0.51
C VAL A 25 6.79 -5.24 0.12
N PHE A 26 5.51 -5.00 -0.16
CA PHE A 26 4.39 -5.75 0.40
C PHE A 26 4.00 -6.90 -0.53
N LYS A 27 4.58 -8.09 -0.29
CA LYS A 27 4.26 -9.32 -1.02
C LYS A 27 3.09 -10.03 -0.35
N ALA A 28 1.94 -10.05 -1.00
CA ALA A 28 0.76 -10.72 -0.46
C ALA A 28 -0.10 -11.28 -1.61
N SER A 29 -0.62 -12.51 -1.42
CA SER A 29 -1.70 -13.03 -2.27
C SER A 29 -3.08 -12.65 -1.72
N THR A 30 -3.21 -12.47 -0.40
CA THR A 30 -4.47 -12.13 0.28
C THR A 30 -4.27 -11.05 1.34
N ILE A 31 -5.34 -10.38 1.76
CA ILE A 31 -5.32 -9.32 2.76
C ILE A 31 -6.20 -9.72 3.94
N PHE A 32 -5.69 -9.55 5.16
CA PHE A 32 -6.47 -9.79 6.36
C PHE A 32 -7.39 -8.63 6.66
N PHE A 33 -8.63 -8.97 7.00
CA PHE A 33 -9.62 -8.03 7.53
C PHE A 33 -9.62 -8.09 9.05
N PRO A 34 -9.88 -6.98 9.74
CA PRO A 34 -9.93 -6.96 11.21
C PRO A 34 -11.05 -7.84 11.77
N ASN A 35 -12.11 -8.09 10.99
CA ASN A 35 -13.20 -9.02 11.31
C ASN A 35 -14.00 -9.37 10.04
N THR A 36 -14.94 -10.31 10.18
CA THR A 36 -15.79 -10.80 9.07
C THR A 36 -16.78 -9.76 8.57
N ALA A 37 -17.27 -8.85 9.42
CA ALA A 37 -18.16 -7.77 8.99
C ALA A 37 -17.43 -6.78 8.05
N ALA A 38 -16.18 -6.44 8.37
CA ALA A 38 -15.34 -5.59 7.51
C ALA A 38 -15.01 -6.27 6.17
N MET A 39 -14.82 -7.59 6.16
CA MET A 39 -14.66 -8.36 4.93
C MET A 39 -15.91 -8.28 4.04
N ALA A 40 -17.10 -8.43 4.62
CA ALA A 40 -18.36 -8.44 3.89
C ALA A 40 -18.72 -7.08 3.25
N GLN A 41 -18.26 -5.97 3.84
CA GLN A 41 -18.52 -4.61 3.33
C GLN A 41 -17.65 -4.22 2.15
N ARG A 42 -16.53 -4.93 1.89
CA ARG A 42 -15.63 -4.60 0.78
C ARG A 42 -16.11 -5.24 -0.51
N GLN A 43 -16.55 -4.41 -1.47
CA GLN A 43 -16.71 -4.85 -2.84
C GLN A 43 -15.39 -4.81 -3.61
N TRP A 44 -15.18 -5.79 -4.48
CA TRP A 44 -13.99 -5.87 -5.34
C TRP A 44 -13.95 -4.77 -6.42
N ILE A 45 -15.10 -4.15 -6.72
CA ILE A 45 -15.22 -3.03 -7.67
C ILE A 45 -14.78 -1.71 -7.01
N ASP A 46 -15.02 -1.57 -5.72
CA ASP A 46 -14.64 -0.37 -4.98
C ASP A 46 -13.14 -0.41 -4.74
N LYS A 47 -12.39 0.24 -5.64
CA LYS A 47 -10.92 0.41 -5.61
C LYS A 47 -10.42 1.27 -4.43
N THR A 48 -11.17 1.31 -3.35
CA THR A 48 -10.91 2.14 -2.16
C THR A 48 -9.99 1.44 -1.15
N GLY A 49 -9.60 0.18 -1.38
CA GLY A 49 -8.54 -0.46 -0.62
C GLY A 49 -8.18 -1.89 -1.07
N TYR A 50 -7.16 -2.46 -0.43
CA TYR A 50 -6.63 -3.80 -0.75
C TYR A 50 -7.51 -4.95 -0.25
N THR A 51 -7.85 -5.88 -1.13
CA THR A 51 -8.69 -7.06 -0.81
C THR A 51 -7.96 -8.36 -1.10
N TYR A 52 -7.30 -8.44 -2.25
CA TYR A 52 -6.53 -9.57 -2.71
C TYR A 52 -5.31 -9.07 -3.49
N GLY A 53 -4.20 -9.80 -3.44
CA GLY A 53 -2.95 -9.39 -4.10
C GLY A 53 -3.08 -9.23 -5.61
N LEU A 54 -3.99 -9.99 -6.24
CA LEU A 54 -4.33 -9.84 -7.66
C LEU A 54 -4.83 -8.42 -7.99
N HIS A 55 -5.49 -7.75 -7.04
CA HIS A 55 -6.04 -6.42 -7.22
C HIS A 55 -5.07 -5.31 -6.78
N GLY A 56 -3.88 -5.68 -6.30
CA GLY A 56 -2.82 -4.77 -5.89
C GLY A 56 -2.42 -4.96 -4.42
N THR A 57 -1.21 -4.53 -4.13
CA THR A 57 -0.68 -4.33 -2.77
C THR A 57 -0.19 -2.89 -2.65
N PRO A 58 0.20 -2.39 -1.46
CA PRO A 58 0.80 -1.07 -1.35
C PRO A 58 2.03 -0.81 -2.25
N THR A 59 2.63 -1.86 -2.81
CA THR A 59 3.77 -1.75 -3.72
C THR A 59 3.38 -1.70 -5.20
N THR A 60 2.16 -2.09 -5.58
CA THR A 60 1.71 -2.23 -6.98
C THR A 60 0.42 -1.48 -7.25
#